data_AF-A0A4U2ZZ27-F1
#
_entry.id   AF-A0A4U2ZZ27-F1
#
_cell.length_a   1.000
_cell.length_b   1.000
_cell.length_c   1.000
_cell.angle_alpha   90.00
_cell.angle_beta   90.00
_cell.angle_gamma   90.00
#
_symmetry.space_group_name_H-M   'P 1'
#
loop_
_entity.id
_entity.type
_entity.pdbx_description
1 polymer ?
#
loop_
_entity_poly.entity_id
_entity_poly.type
_entity_poly.pdbx_seq_one_letter_code
_entity_poly.pdbx_strand_id
1 'polypeptide(L)'
;KFNQYIQLHPEIETIYTASSNNQFIHAPVGKIPEGFNPLESSWYKDAVKANGEIIVSSPYKSKATGNMVIAIAKQNADKSGVIGVDLNIN
;
A
#
# COMPACT_ATOMS: atom_id res chain seq x y z
N LYS A 1 10.86 11.96 -2.94
CA LYS A 1 11.05 11.41 -1.58
C LYS A 1 10.78 9.89 -1.53
N PHE A 2 9.59 9.39 -1.92
CA PHE A 2 9.35 7.92 -1.96
C PHE A 2 10.28 7.16 -2.91
N ASN A 3 10.50 7.63 -4.16
CA ASN A 3 11.44 6.97 -5.07
C ASN A 3 12.88 6.87 -4.52
N GLN A 4 13.34 7.88 -3.76
CA GLN A 4 14.65 7.84 -3.13
C GLN A 4 14.70 6.82 -1.99
N TYR A 5 13.62 6.69 -1.22
CA TYR A 5 13.54 5.69 -0.16
C TYR A 5 13.55 4.26 -0.72
N ILE A 6 12.79 4.00 -1.79
CA ILE A 6 12.78 2.69 -2.47
C ILE A 6 14.17 2.32 -3.00
N GLN A 7 14.94 3.29 -3.50
CA GLN A 7 16.32 3.05 -3.95
C GLN A 7 17.28 2.63 -2.84
N LEU A 8 16.99 3.01 -1.59
CA LEU A 8 17.80 2.64 -0.42
C LEU A 8 17.33 1.33 0.24
N HIS A 9 16.11 0.88 -0.09
CA HIS A 9 15.43 -0.25 0.51
C HIS A 9 14.95 -1.22 -0.57
N PRO A 10 15.84 -2.07 -1.11
CA PRO A 10 15.50 -3.00 -2.20
C PRO A 10 14.42 -4.03 -1.82
N GLU A 11 14.19 -4.26 -0.53
CA GLU A 11 13.10 -5.08 -0.01
C GLU A 11 11.72 -4.44 -0.21
N ILE A 12 11.66 -3.12 -0.43
CA ILE A 12 10.40 -2.40 -0.61
C ILE A 12 10.08 -2.37 -2.10
N GLU A 13 8.96 -2.96 -2.44
CA GLU A 13 8.46 -2.95 -3.81
C GLU A 13 7.72 -1.65 -4.12
N THR A 14 6.78 -1.28 -3.25
CA THR A 14 5.90 -0.13 -3.48
C THR A 14 5.64 0.62 -2.19
N ILE A 15 5.62 1.95 -2.25
CA ILE A 15 5.10 2.82 -1.19
C ILE A 15 3.87 3.51 -1.74
N TYR A 16 2.78 3.57 -0.98
CA TYR A 16 1.53 4.11 -1.46
C TYR A 16 0.68 4.76 -0.37
N THR A 17 -0.26 5.57 -0.82
CA THR A 17 -1.34 6.11 0.00
C THR A 17 -2.64 6.06 -0.80
N ALA A 18 -3.72 5.71 -0.11
CA ALA A 18 -5.08 5.81 -0.64
C ALA A 18 -5.93 6.68 0.27
N SER A 19 -6.59 7.68 -0.29
CA SER A 19 -7.59 8.47 0.43
C SER A 19 -8.95 7.80 0.37
N SER A 20 -9.77 8.04 1.39
CA SER A 20 -11.17 7.58 1.48
C SER A 20 -12.06 8.07 0.32
N ASN A 21 -11.62 9.07 -0.46
CA ASN A 21 -12.26 9.52 -1.69
C ASN A 21 -11.81 8.76 -2.96
N ASN A 22 -11.14 7.62 -2.80
CA ASN A 22 -10.63 6.75 -3.87
C ASN A 22 -9.41 7.31 -4.64
N GLN A 23 -8.76 8.37 -4.16
CA GLN A 23 -7.47 8.80 -4.73
C GLN A 23 -6.33 7.88 -4.30
N PHE A 24 -5.55 7.40 -5.27
CA PHE A 24 -4.40 6.53 -5.04
C PHE A 24 -3.12 7.15 -5.58
N ILE A 25 -2.10 7.20 -4.75
CA ILE A 25 -0.76 7.64 -5.13
C ILE A 25 0.21 6.53 -4.73
N HIS A 26 1.11 6.16 -5.63
CA HIS A 26 2.12 5.15 -5.35
C HIS A 26 3.47 5.48 -6.00
N ALA A 27 4.51 4.85 -5.48
CA ALA A 27 5.88 4.89 -5.94
C ALA A 27 6.45 3.46 -5.98
N PRO A 28 7.17 3.06 -7.05
CA PRO A 28 7.47 3.83 -8.26
C PRO A 28 6.20 4.17 -9.05
N VAL A 29 6.19 5.31 -9.75
CA VAL A 29 5.03 5.70 -10.57
C VAL A 29 4.93 4.74 -11.75
N GLY A 30 3.74 4.20 -11.98
CA GLY A 30 3.50 3.17 -12.98
C GLY A 30 2.03 3.16 -13.42
N LYS A 31 1.67 2.17 -14.25
CA LYS A 31 0.27 2.00 -14.67
C LYS A 31 -0.53 1.36 -13.53
N ILE A 32 -1.62 2.01 -13.16
CA ILE A 32 -2.63 1.42 -12.29
C ILE A 32 -3.54 0.54 -13.17
N PRO A 33 -3.81 -0.73 -12.80
CA PRO A 33 -4.72 -1.58 -13.56
C PRO A 33 -6.12 -0.95 -13.70
N GLU A 34 -6.75 -1.15 -14.85
CA GLU A 34 -8.12 -0.70 -15.07
C GLU A 34 -9.07 -1.33 -14.04
N GLY A 35 -9.95 -0.51 -13.46
CA GLY A 35 -10.87 -0.96 -12.41
C GLY A 35 -10.24 -1.20 -11.03
N PHE A 36 -8.95 -0.90 -10.82
CA PHE A 36 -8.35 -0.98 -9.49
C PHE A 36 -9.03 0.01 -8.53
N ASN A 37 -9.58 -0.53 -7.45
CA ASN A 37 -10.12 0.24 -6.34
C ASN A 37 -9.26 0.00 -5.08
N PRO A 38 -8.45 0.98 -4.64
CA PRO A 38 -7.64 0.83 -3.43
C PRO A 38 -8.47 0.54 -2.17
N LEU A 39 -9.71 1.04 -2.10
CA LEU A 39 -10.59 0.88 -0.94
C LEU A 39 -11.05 -0.57 -0.74
N GLU A 40 -11.01 -1.37 -1.81
CA GLU A 40 -11.36 -2.79 -1.77
C GLU A 40 -10.19 -3.69 -1.36
N SER A 41 -8.97 -3.15 -1.31
CA SER A 41 -7.77 -3.91 -0.98
C SER A 41 -7.76 -4.33 0.49
N SER A 42 -7.21 -5.52 0.78
CA SER A 42 -7.09 -6.05 2.14
C SER A 42 -6.35 -5.10 3.07
N TRP A 43 -5.18 -4.60 2.64
CA TRP A 43 -4.38 -3.65 3.41
C TRP A 43 -5.16 -2.37 3.80
N TYR A 44 -6.06 -1.89 2.94
CA TYR A 44 -6.87 -0.70 3.23
C TYR A 44 -7.93 -1.02 4.29
N LYS A 45 -8.72 -2.08 4.04
CA LYS A 45 -9.79 -2.51 4.94
C LYS A 45 -9.26 -2.89 6.32
N ASP A 46 -8.15 -3.61 6.36
CA ASP A 46 -7.52 -4.05 7.60
C ASP A 46 -6.95 -2.87 8.39
N ALA A 47 -6.29 -1.91 7.73
CA ALA A 47 -5.79 -0.70 8.40
C ALA A 47 -6.92 0.19 8.94
N VAL A 48 -8.02 0.33 8.18
CA VAL A 48 -9.22 1.06 8.65
C VAL A 48 -9.86 0.35 9.84
N LYS A 49 -9.99 -0.99 9.79
CA LYS A 49 -10.52 -1.79 10.89
C LYS A 49 -9.64 -1.71 12.14
N ALA A 50 -8.33 -1.59 11.96
CA ALA A 50 -7.36 -1.41 13.04
C ALA A 50 -7.39 0.02 13.64
N ASN A 51 -8.16 0.95 13.06
CA ASN A 51 -8.48 2.27 13.62
C ASN A 51 -7.24 3.04 14.12
N GLY A 52 -6.20 3.09 13.28
CA GLY A 52 -4.96 3.82 13.56
C GLY A 52 -3.83 2.97 14.13
N GLU A 53 -4.05 1.70 14.44
CA GLU A 53 -2.96 0.75 14.71
C GLU A 53 -2.27 0.31 13.40
N ILE A 54 -0.99 -0.07 13.51
CA ILE A 54 -0.23 -0.61 12.38
C ILE A 54 -0.68 -2.06 12.16
N ILE A 55 -0.92 -2.43 10.90
CA ILE A 55 -1.18 -3.82 10.50
C ILE A 55 -0.03 -4.36 9.67
N VAL A 56 0.12 -5.68 9.72
CA VAL A 56 0.89 -6.47 8.75
C VAL A 56 -0.10 -7.41 8.07
N SER A 57 -0.22 -7.33 6.74
CA SER A 57 -1.16 -8.16 6.00
C SER A 57 -0.67 -9.60 5.87
N SER A 58 -1.59 -10.51 5.58
CA SER A 58 -1.22 -11.80 4.97
C SER A 58 -0.54 -11.58 3.62
N PRO A 59 0.33 -12.50 3.17
CA PRO A 59 0.93 -12.43 1.84
C PRO A 59 -0.11 -12.39 0.71
N TYR A 60 0.14 -11.56 -0.31
CA TYR A 60 -0.73 -11.44 -1.47
C TYR A 60 0.06 -11.10 -2.74
N LYS A 61 -0.56 -11.30 -3.91
CA LYS A 61 0.05 -10.88 -5.19
C LYS A 61 -0.15 -9.39 -5.42
N SER A 62 0.95 -8.66 -5.52
CA SER A 62 0.97 -7.25 -5.89
C SER A 62 0.29 -7.04 -7.24
N LYS A 63 -0.64 -6.08 -7.31
CA LYS A 63 -1.30 -5.70 -8.56
C LYS A 63 -0.39 -4.88 -9.48
N ALA A 64 0.68 -4.29 -8.93
CA ALA A 64 1.62 -3.48 -9.67
C ALA A 64 2.68 -4.33 -10.39
N THR A 65 3.18 -5.39 -9.74
CA THR A 65 4.32 -6.18 -10.23
C THR A 65 4.01 -7.66 -10.46
N GLY A 66 2.98 -8.21 -9.80
CA GLY A 66 2.68 -9.64 -9.77
C GLY A 66 3.49 -10.45 -8.74
N ASN A 67 4.42 -9.83 -8.02
CA ASN A 67 5.22 -10.51 -6.98
C ASN A 67 4.38 -10.81 -5.73
N MET A 68 4.86 -11.76 -4.92
CA MET A 68 4.31 -11.98 -3.60
C MET A 68 4.85 -10.92 -2.65
N VAL A 69 3.95 -10.25 -1.94
CA VAL A 69 4.28 -9.16 -1.02
C VAL A 69 3.51 -9.28 0.28
N ILE A 70 4.00 -8.62 1.32
CA ILE A 70 3.23 -8.28 2.53
C ILE A 70 3.12 -6.76 2.64
N ALA A 71 1.98 -6.26 3.10
CA ALA A 71 1.79 -4.84 3.36
C ALA A 71 2.02 -4.54 4.84
N ILE A 72 2.80 -3.49 5.13
CA ILE A 72 2.74 -2.78 6.41
C ILE A 72 1.93 -1.52 6.17
N ALA A 73 0.78 -1.38 6.83
CA ALA A 73 -0.14 -0.27 6.59
C ALA A 73 -0.70 0.33 7.87
N LYS A 74 -1.10 1.60 7.79
CA LYS A 74 -1.68 2.35 8.91
C LYS A 74 -2.70 3.36 8.40
N GLN A 75 -3.85 3.45 9.06
CA GLN A 75 -4.81 4.51 8.80
C GLN A 75 -4.25 5.86 9.31
N ASN A 76 -4.44 6.92 8.52
CA ASN A 76 -4.07 8.28 8.93
C ASN A 76 -4.86 8.69 10.19
N ALA A 77 -4.25 9.51 11.05
CA ALA A 77 -4.86 9.92 12.31
C ALA A 77 -6.19 10.69 12.13
N ASP A 78 -6.30 11.43 11.04
CA ASP A 78 -7.51 12.16 10.64
C ASP A 78 -8.55 11.28 9.89
N LYS A 79 -8.26 9.99 9.73
CA LYS A 79 -9.06 9.00 9.00
C LYS A 79 -9.27 9.34 7.51
N SER A 80 -8.45 10.23 6.95
CA SER A 80 -8.51 10.65 5.53
C SER A 80 -8.13 9.55 4.55
N GLY A 81 -7.50 8.48 5.02
CA GLY A 81 -6.96 7.43 4.18
C GLY A 81 -6.01 6.48 4.93
N VAL A 82 -5.26 5.72 4.15
CA VAL A 82 -4.27 4.74 4.62
C VAL A 82 -2.97 4.95 3.85
N ILE A 83 -1.86 4.93 4.58
CA ILE A 83 -0.52 4.81 4.02
C ILE A 83 -0.03 3.37 4.19
N GLY A 84 0.69 2.86 3.20
CA GLY A 84 1.26 1.52 3.24
C GLY A 84 2.55 1.37 2.45
N VAL A 85 3.27 0.31 2.78
CA VAL A 85 4.43 -0.16 2.04
C VAL A 85 4.28 -1.66 1.78
N ASP A 86 4.52 -2.06 0.54
CA ASP A 86 4.61 -3.47 0.15
C ASP A 86 6.08 -3.91 0.20
N LEU A 87 6.34 -4.94 1.00
CA LEU A 87 7.63 -5.62 1.06
C LEU A 87 7.59 -6.84 0.15
N ASN A 88 8.57 -6.95 -0.73
CA ASN A 88 8.77 -8.15 -1.52
C ASN A 88 9.31 -9.26 -0.63
N ILE A 89 8.69 -10.44 -0.72
CA ILE A 89 9.06 -11.61 0.09
C ILE A 89 9.61 -12.78 -0.75
N ASN A 90 9.95 -12.50 -2.02
CA ASN A 90 10.66 -13.43 -2.91
C ASN A 90 12.18 -13.29 -2.77
#